data_AF-A0A925D836-F1
#
_entry.id   AF-A0A925D836-F1
#
_cell.length_a   1.000
_cell.length_b   1.000
_cell.length_c   1.000
_cell.angle_alpha   90.00
_cell.angle_beta   90.00
_cell.angle_gamma   90.00
#
_symmetry.space_group_name_H-M   'P 1'
#
loop_
_entity.id
_entity.type
_entity.pdbx_description
1 polymer ?
#
loop_
_entity_poly.entity_id
_entity_poly.type
_entity_poly.pdbx_seq_one_letter_code
_entity_poly.pdbx_strand_id
1 'polypeptide(L)' 'GDVGSVRAAVEAGAQAAQQSGELVGSHVIPRPAEGLMEAFMA' A
#
# COMPACT_ATOMS: atom_id res chain seq x y z
N GLY A 1 -3.78 5.44 9.43
CA GLY A 1 -2.95 6.67 9.38
C GLY A 1 -3.59 7.67 8.44
N ASP A 2 -3.12 8.92 8.44
CA ASP A 2 -3.48 9.88 7.38
C ASP A 2 -2.84 9.49 6.04
N VAL A 3 -3.35 10.05 4.95
CA VAL A 3 -2.94 9.71 3.59
C VAL A 3 -1.46 10.00 3.34
N GLY A 4 -0.91 11.07 3.95
CA GLY A 4 0.50 11.43 3.80
C GLY A 4 1.41 10.40 4.46
N SER A 5 1.10 10.03 5.70
CA SER A 5 1.82 8.95 6.41
C SER A 5 1.78 7.62 5.64
N VAL A 6 0.61 7.25 5.10
CA VAL A 6 0.46 6.00 4.34
C VAL A 6 1.24 6.05 3.03
N ARG A 7 1.24 7.19 2.30
CA ARG A 7 2.04 7.35 1.08
C ARG A 7 3.53 7.22 1.37
N ALA A 8 4.03 7.88 2.42
CA ALA A 8 5.45 7.81 2.78
C ALA A 8 5.87 6.37 3.12
N ALA A 9 5.04 5.63 3.86
CA ALA A 9 5.30 4.24 4.18
C ALA A 9 5.33 3.34 2.94
N VAL A 10 4.38 3.52 2.01
CA VAL A 10 4.32 2.75 0.77
C VAL A 10 5.51 3.06 -0.15
N GLU A 11 5.92 4.32 -0.28
CA GLU A 11 7.09 4.71 -1.07
C GLU A 11 8.39 4.10 -0.49
N ALA A 12 8.57 4.16 0.82
CA ALA A 12 9.72 3.54 1.49
C ALA A 12 9.76 2.01 1.26
N GLY A 13 8.61 1.35 1.41
CA GLY A 13 8.49 -0.10 1.16
C GLY A 13 8.74 -0.47 -0.30
N ALA A 14 8.22 0.33 -1.24
CA ALA A 14 8.43 0.12 -2.67
C ALA A 14 9.91 0.20 -3.06
N GLN A 15 10.65 1.18 -2.52
CA GLN A 15 12.09 1.30 -2.75
C GLN A 15 12.87 0.11 -2.16
N ALA A 16 12.49 -0.36 -0.97
CA ALA A 16 13.12 -1.53 -0.36
C ALA A 16 12.82 -2.82 -1.13
N ALA A 17 11.59 -2.99 -1.61
CA ALA A 17 11.16 -4.14 -2.41
C ALA A 17 11.90 -4.20 -3.74
N GLN A 18 12.05 -3.06 -4.44
CA GLN A 18 12.81 -2.97 -5.70
C GLN A 18 14.29 -3.34 -5.54
N GLN A 19 14.89 -3.07 -4.37
CA GLN A 19 16.27 -3.49 -4.08
C GLN A 19 16.36 -4.97 -3.75
N SER A 20 15.28 -5.56 -3.23
CA SER A 20 15.23 -6.95 -2.75
C SER A 20 14.70 -7.92 -3.81
N GLY A 21 14.21 -7.43 -4.95
CA GLY A 21 13.61 -8.23 -6.02
C GLY A 21 12.73 -7.40 -6.94
N GLU A 22 11.70 -8.03 -7.53
CA GLU A 22 10.77 -7.37 -8.44
C GLU A 22 9.52 -6.87 -7.69
N LEU A 23 9.26 -5.56 -7.77
CA LEU A 23 8.02 -4.97 -7.28
C LEU A 23 6.97 -4.99 -8.41
N VAL A 24 5.94 -5.82 -8.25
CA VAL A 24 4.83 -5.90 -9.22
C VAL A 24 3.93 -4.66 -9.18
N GLY A 25 3.73 -4.07 -8.00
CA GLY A 25 2.94 -2.86 -7.87
C GLY A 25 2.82 -2.35 -6.43
N SER A 26 2.54 -1.06 -6.31
CA SER A 26 2.26 -0.38 -5.04
C SER A 26 1.16 0.65 -5.26
N HIS A 27 0.15 0.70 -4.39
CA HIS A 27 -0.95 1.65 -4.51
C HIS A 27 -1.48 2.07 -3.15
N VAL A 28 -1.98 3.30 -3.07
CA VAL A 28 -2.64 3.85 -1.88
C VAL A 28 -4.06 4.22 -2.28
N ILE A 29 -5.04 3.73 -1.52
CA ILE A 29 -6.45 4.06 -1.68
C ILE A 29 -6.85 4.96 -0.49
N PRO A 30 -6.98 6.29 -0.67
CA PRO A 30 -7.25 7.21 0.44
C PRO A 30 -8.61 7.01 1.11
N ARG A 31 -9.61 6.54 0.35
CA ARG A 31 -10.96 6.22 0.82
C ARG A 31 -11.42 4.89 0.21
N PRO A 32 -11.14 3.75 0.85
CA PRO A 32 -11.61 2.47 0.37
C PRO A 32 -13.15 2.38 0.45
N ALA A 33 -13.74 1.58 -0.44
CA ALA A 33 -15.17 1.26 -0.38
C ALA A 33 -15.50 0.45 0.88
N GLU A 34 -16.73 0.56 1.35
CA GLU A 34 -17.26 -0.28 2.42
C GLU A 34 -17.21 -1.77 1.99
N GLY A 35 -16.75 -2.65 2.88
CA GLY A 35 -16.55 -4.08 2.58
C GLY A 35 -15.20 -4.46 1.93
N LEU A 36 -14.36 -3.49 1.54
CA LEU A 36 -13.04 -3.81 0.95
C LEU A 36 -12.17 -4.65 1.88
N MET A 37 -12.15 -4.36 3.18
CA MET A 37 -11.31 -5.11 4.12
C MET A 37 -11.77 -6.56 4.26
N GLU A 38 -13.08 -6.81 4.28
CA GLU A 38 -13.64 -8.17 4.34
C GLU A 38 -13.26 -9.00 3.11
N ALA A 39 -13.22 -8.37 1.93
CA ALA A 39 -12.86 -9.04 0.69
C ALA A 39 -11.36 -9.40 0.58
N PHE A 40 -10.48 -8.69 1.29
CA PHE A 40 -9.01 -8.82 1.14
C PHE A 40 -8.29 -9.38 2.37
N MET A 41 -8.93 -9.41 3.55
CA MET A 41 -8.30 -9.86 4.80
C MET A 41 -8.95 -11.11 5.42
N ALA A 42 -9.80 -11.82 4.67
CA ALA A 42 -10.37 -13.11 5.07
C ALA A 42 -9.41 -14.29 4.81
#